data_AF-X1CKU8-F1
#
_entry.id   AF-X1CKU8-F1
#
_cell.length_a   1.000
_cell.length_b   1.000
_cell.length_c   1.000
_cell.angle_alpha   90.00
_cell.angle_beta   90.00
_cell.angle_gamma   90.00
#
_symmetry.space_group_name_H-M   'P 1'
#
loop_
_entity.id
_entity.type
_entity.pdbx_description
1 polymer ?
#
loop_
_entity_poly.entity_id
_entity_poly.type
_entity_poly.pdbx_seq_one_letter_code
_entity_poly.pdbx_strand_id
1 'polypeptide(L)'
;SGNVAQYTTEKVLDFGGKVVTLSDSSGYIHDLEGITREKLAYVLELKNVRRGRIKEYAEEFGVEYYPGGQPWEIPAEVAFPSATQNEIDGDEAKTLVDNGCFAVCEGANMPSTNEAIDVFLENKVLFGPGKAANAGGVSTSGLEMAQNFSFDSWDREKVDQRLHKIMVNIHKTAYEASKEYGEPGNYVLGANIAGFKKVANAMILHGHW
;
A
#
# COMPACT_ATOMS: atom_id res chain seq x y z
N SER A 1 6.69 -6.37 -7.09
CA SER A 1 7.65 -5.55 -7.85
C SER A 1 6.99 -4.75 -8.99
N GLY A 2 5.66 -4.60 -9.01
CA GLY A 2 4.98 -3.73 -9.97
C GLY A 2 5.07 -2.26 -9.57
N ASN A 3 4.35 -1.41 -10.29
CA ASN A 3 4.35 0.05 -10.09
C ASN A 3 4.14 0.44 -8.62
N VAL A 4 3.10 -0.10 -7.96
CA VAL A 4 2.80 0.19 -6.55
C VAL A 4 3.99 -0.16 -5.65
N ALA A 5 4.51 -1.39 -5.75
CA ALA A 5 5.64 -1.83 -4.92
C ALA A 5 6.92 -1.00 -5.15
N GLN A 6 7.21 -0.60 -6.40
CA GLN A 6 8.40 0.21 -6.73
C GLN A 6 8.33 1.60 -6.07
N TYR A 7 7.21 2.30 -6.21
CA TYR A 7 7.05 3.64 -5.65
C TYR A 7 6.78 3.63 -4.14
N THR A 8 6.18 2.56 -3.59
CA THR A 8 6.17 2.32 -2.14
C THR A 8 7.59 2.18 -1.62
N THR A 9 8.45 1.41 -2.30
CA THR A 9 9.86 1.26 -1.92
C THR A 9 10.57 2.62 -1.96
N GLU A 10 10.40 3.39 -3.03
CA GLU A 10 10.96 4.75 -3.14
C GLU A 10 10.56 5.62 -1.94
N LYS A 11 9.27 5.63 -1.58
CA LYS A 11 8.76 6.49 -0.50
C LYS A 11 9.19 6.01 0.88
N VAL A 12 9.31 4.69 1.11
CA VAL A 12 9.85 4.15 2.35
C VAL A 12 11.31 4.58 2.53
N LEU A 13 12.10 4.55 1.46
CA LEU A 13 13.49 5.05 1.48
C LEU A 13 13.56 6.56 1.75
N ASP A 14 12.64 7.36 1.19
CA ASP A 14 12.54 8.79 1.50
C ASP A 14 12.29 9.05 2.99
N PHE A 15 11.58 8.15 3.67
CA PHE A 15 11.32 8.22 5.11
C PHE A 15 12.41 7.56 5.98
N GLY A 16 13.50 7.08 5.38
CA GLY A 16 14.60 6.43 6.09
C GLY A 16 14.30 5.00 6.54
N GLY A 17 13.22 4.38 6.03
CA GLY A 17 12.91 2.99 6.26
C GLY A 17 13.81 2.05 5.45
N LYS A 18 13.88 0.79 5.89
CA LYS A 18 14.65 -0.26 5.23
C LYS A 18 13.71 -1.29 4.60
N VAL A 19 13.65 -1.32 3.28
CA VAL A 19 12.88 -2.33 2.55
C VAL A 19 13.76 -3.54 2.34
N VAL A 20 13.30 -4.72 2.77
CA VAL A 20 14.09 -5.97 2.74
C VAL A 20 13.56 -7.01 1.76
N THR A 21 12.35 -6.85 1.21
CA THR A 21 11.79 -7.81 0.25
C THR A 21 11.13 -7.13 -0.94
N LEU A 22 11.15 -7.82 -2.09
CA LEU A 22 10.29 -7.55 -3.23
C LEU A 22 9.91 -8.88 -3.89
N SER A 23 8.65 -9.02 -4.29
CA SER A 23 8.13 -10.21 -4.95
C SER A 23 7.78 -9.96 -6.42
N ASP A 24 7.75 -11.01 -7.23
CA ASP A 24 6.96 -11.05 -8.46
C ASP A 24 6.25 -12.41 -8.60
N SER A 25 5.62 -12.67 -9.74
CA SER A 25 4.85 -13.90 -9.94
C SER A 25 5.67 -15.19 -9.85
N SER A 26 7.01 -15.12 -9.83
CA SER A 26 7.90 -16.28 -9.82
C SER A 26 8.51 -16.56 -8.46
N GLY A 27 8.37 -15.65 -7.49
CA GLY A 27 9.00 -15.73 -6.17
C GLY A 27 9.34 -14.36 -5.60
N TYR A 28 10.16 -14.32 -4.55
CA TYR A 28 10.60 -13.07 -3.91
C TYR A 28 12.09 -13.08 -3.57
N ILE A 29 12.64 -11.88 -3.41
CA ILE A 29 14.00 -11.66 -2.90
C ILE A 29 13.94 -11.28 -1.43
N HIS A 30 15.01 -11.62 -0.70
CA HIS A 30 15.28 -11.12 0.64
C HIS A 30 16.67 -10.49 0.68
N ASP A 31 16.71 -9.18 0.83
CA ASP A 31 17.93 -8.38 0.96
C ASP A 31 18.06 -7.88 2.40
N LEU A 32 18.84 -8.63 3.20
CA LEU A 32 19.11 -8.32 4.60
C LEU A 32 19.74 -6.94 4.79
N GLU A 33 20.51 -6.44 3.83
CA GLU A 33 21.14 -5.11 3.89
C GLU A 33 20.19 -3.99 3.45
N GLY A 34 19.10 -4.37 2.79
CA GLY A 34 18.04 -3.50 2.33
C GLY A 34 18.25 -3.01 0.90
N ILE A 35 17.12 -2.66 0.27
CA ILE A 35 17.05 -2.18 -1.10
C ILE A 35 17.39 -0.69 -1.12
N THR A 36 18.63 -0.34 -1.44
CA THR A 36 19.07 1.05 -1.62
C THR A 36 18.47 1.71 -2.86
N ARG A 37 18.71 3.02 -3.05
CA ARG A 37 18.23 3.72 -4.27
C ARG A 37 18.85 3.16 -5.55
N GLU A 38 20.10 2.75 -5.52
CA GLU A 38 20.79 2.12 -6.65
C GLU A 38 20.16 0.77 -6.99
N LYS A 39 19.90 -0.05 -5.94
CA LYS A 39 19.21 -1.33 -6.06
C LYS A 39 17.77 -1.15 -6.57
N LEU A 40 17.06 -0.12 -6.11
CA LEU A 40 15.71 0.21 -6.61
C LEU A 40 15.76 0.69 -8.08
N ALA A 41 16.75 1.49 -8.48
CA ALA A 41 16.94 1.90 -9.87
C ALA A 41 17.16 0.69 -10.79
N TYR A 42 17.90 -0.31 -10.34
CA TYR A 42 18.01 -1.59 -11.05
C TYR A 42 16.65 -2.28 -11.18
N VAL A 43 15.84 -2.35 -10.12
CA VAL A 43 14.49 -2.94 -10.18
C VAL A 43 13.59 -2.19 -11.16
N LEU A 44 13.65 -0.86 -11.18
CA LEU A 44 12.91 -0.01 -12.11
C LEU A 44 13.27 -0.34 -13.57
N GLU A 45 14.55 -0.38 -13.90
CA GLU A 45 15.05 -0.75 -15.23
C GLU A 45 14.65 -2.19 -15.60
N LEU A 46 14.86 -3.12 -14.68
CA LEU A 46 14.56 -4.54 -14.84
C LEU A 46 13.08 -4.76 -15.17
N LYS A 47 12.15 -4.14 -14.42
CA LYS A 47 10.71 -4.40 -14.56
C LYS A 47 10.08 -3.55 -15.65
N ASN A 48 10.49 -2.29 -15.84
CA ASN A 48 9.80 -1.35 -16.72
C ASN A 48 10.40 -1.30 -18.13
N VAL A 49 11.71 -1.55 -18.27
CA VAL A 49 12.40 -1.53 -19.58
C VAL A 49 12.67 -2.95 -20.07
N ARG A 50 13.41 -3.74 -19.29
CA ARG A 50 13.84 -5.10 -19.69
C ARG A 50 12.73 -6.15 -19.59
N ARG A 51 11.69 -5.89 -18.78
CA ARG A 51 10.59 -6.82 -18.44
C ARG A 51 11.08 -8.15 -17.86
N GLY A 52 12.17 -8.10 -17.09
CA GLY A 52 12.80 -9.26 -16.48
C GLY A 52 12.08 -9.80 -15.23
N ARG A 53 12.73 -10.76 -14.58
CA ARG A 53 12.24 -11.44 -13.37
C ARG A 53 13.03 -11.02 -12.15
N ILE A 54 12.36 -10.94 -10.99
CA ILE A 54 12.99 -10.45 -9.76
C ILE A 54 14.18 -11.31 -9.31
N LYS A 55 14.28 -12.56 -9.75
CA LYS A 55 15.49 -13.39 -9.55
C LYS A 55 16.77 -12.75 -10.09
N GLU A 56 16.68 -11.97 -11.17
CA GLU A 56 17.87 -11.33 -11.79
C GLU A 56 18.48 -10.29 -10.85
N TYR A 57 17.67 -9.70 -9.96
CA TYR A 57 18.18 -8.88 -8.86
C TYR A 57 19.06 -9.69 -7.90
N ALA A 58 18.64 -10.90 -7.55
CA ALA A 58 19.41 -11.77 -6.67
C ALA A 58 20.72 -12.22 -7.33
N GLU A 59 20.69 -12.50 -8.63
CA GLU A 59 21.88 -12.81 -9.43
C GLU A 59 22.87 -11.62 -9.48
N GLU A 60 22.35 -10.39 -9.64
CA GLU A 60 23.17 -9.16 -9.71
C GLU A 60 23.80 -8.79 -8.36
N PHE A 61 23.00 -8.78 -7.29
CA PHE A 61 23.41 -8.27 -5.98
C PHE A 61 23.83 -9.35 -4.98
N GLY A 62 23.77 -10.62 -5.37
CA GLY A 62 24.18 -11.76 -4.53
C GLY A 62 23.30 -11.94 -3.28
N VAL A 63 22.00 -11.67 -3.40
CA VAL A 63 21.03 -11.83 -2.29
C VAL A 63 20.22 -13.12 -2.44
N GLU A 64 19.51 -13.50 -1.38
CA GLU A 64 18.68 -14.70 -1.42
C GLU A 64 17.44 -14.51 -2.31
N TYR A 65 17.15 -15.52 -3.12
CA TYR A 65 15.94 -15.63 -3.91
C TYR A 65 15.19 -16.89 -3.52
N TYR A 66 13.90 -16.71 -3.22
CA TYR A 66 12.99 -17.76 -2.82
C TYR A 66 12.07 -18.05 -4.02
N PRO A 67 12.23 -19.19 -4.69
CA PRO A 67 11.40 -19.54 -5.84
C PRO A 67 10.00 -19.93 -5.39
N GLY A 68 8.98 -19.33 -6.01
CA GLY A 68 7.61 -19.44 -5.53
C GLY A 68 7.41 -18.78 -4.16
N GLY A 69 6.21 -18.92 -3.62
CA GLY A 69 5.87 -18.38 -2.31
C GLY A 69 5.78 -16.85 -2.25
N GLN A 70 5.74 -16.35 -1.02
CA GLN A 70 5.47 -14.96 -0.71
C GLN A 70 6.34 -14.50 0.47
N PRO A 71 6.64 -13.19 0.58
CA PRO A 71 7.64 -12.69 1.53
C PRO A 71 7.15 -12.63 3.00
N TRP A 72 5.95 -13.12 3.32
CA TRP A 72 5.30 -12.88 4.61
C TRP A 72 5.92 -13.65 5.79
N GLU A 73 6.75 -14.65 5.51
CA GLU A 73 7.56 -15.33 6.51
C GLU A 73 8.77 -14.51 6.99
N ILE A 74 9.17 -13.48 6.24
CA ILE A 74 10.33 -12.66 6.57
C ILE A 74 9.95 -11.66 7.68
N PRO A 75 10.69 -11.62 8.81
CA PRO A 75 10.39 -10.68 9.88
C PRO A 75 10.45 -9.22 9.44
N ALA A 76 9.38 -8.47 9.68
CA ALA A 76 9.28 -7.07 9.34
C ALA A 76 8.33 -6.33 10.28
N GLU A 77 8.65 -5.07 10.58
CA GLU A 77 7.81 -4.19 11.41
C GLU A 77 6.54 -3.71 10.68
N VAL A 78 6.64 -3.54 9.36
CA VAL A 78 5.56 -3.03 8.51
C VAL A 78 5.50 -3.84 7.21
N ALA A 79 4.29 -4.24 6.80
CA ALA A 79 4.06 -4.98 5.55
C ALA A 79 3.20 -4.19 4.55
N PHE A 80 3.55 -4.27 3.26
CA PHE A 80 2.89 -3.57 2.16
C PHE A 80 2.45 -4.53 1.05
N PRO A 81 1.34 -5.26 1.21
CA PRO A 81 0.83 -6.12 0.14
C PRO A 81 0.42 -5.29 -1.08
N SER A 82 1.14 -5.52 -2.18
CA SER A 82 1.15 -4.68 -3.38
C SER A 82 1.22 -5.48 -4.69
N ALA A 83 0.86 -6.77 -4.69
CA ALA A 83 0.92 -7.61 -5.89
C ALA A 83 -0.48 -7.99 -6.42
N THR A 84 -1.24 -8.80 -5.69
CA THR A 84 -2.50 -9.39 -6.17
C THR A 84 -3.57 -9.43 -5.07
N GLN A 85 -4.81 -9.64 -5.48
CA GLN A 85 -5.91 -9.92 -4.56
C GLN A 85 -5.64 -11.23 -3.80
N ASN A 86 -6.03 -11.29 -2.52
CA ASN A 86 -5.86 -12.45 -1.63
C ASN A 86 -4.40 -12.97 -1.59
N GLU A 87 -3.42 -12.06 -1.64
CA GLU A 87 -2.01 -12.40 -1.46
C GLU A 87 -1.59 -12.49 0.01
N ILE A 88 -2.46 -12.23 0.99
CA ILE A 88 -2.18 -12.55 2.40
C ILE A 88 -3.34 -13.38 2.94
N ASP A 89 -3.06 -14.61 3.33
CA ASP A 89 -4.02 -15.47 4.04
C ASP A 89 -3.92 -15.34 5.58
N GLY A 90 -4.82 -16.02 6.29
CA GLY A 90 -4.87 -15.97 7.76
C GLY A 90 -3.64 -16.55 8.46
N ASP A 91 -2.93 -17.51 7.85
CA ASP A 91 -1.75 -18.12 8.46
C ASP A 91 -0.50 -17.27 8.21
N GLU A 92 -0.41 -16.64 7.04
CA GLU A 92 0.58 -15.61 6.73
C GLU A 92 0.41 -14.37 7.61
N ALA A 93 -0.84 -13.96 7.86
CA ALA A 93 -1.14 -12.87 8.78
C ALA A 93 -0.68 -13.16 10.22
N LYS A 94 -0.91 -14.39 10.72
CA LYS A 94 -0.39 -14.82 12.04
C LYS A 94 1.13 -14.79 12.07
N THR A 95 1.76 -15.28 11.02
CA THR A 95 3.23 -15.29 10.89
C THR A 95 3.79 -13.87 10.96
N LEU A 96 3.17 -12.91 10.26
CA LEU A 96 3.56 -11.50 10.34
C LEU A 96 3.40 -10.93 11.76
N VAL A 97 2.28 -11.21 12.42
CA VAL A 97 2.03 -10.78 13.81
C VAL A 97 3.08 -11.36 14.76
N ASP A 98 3.35 -12.66 14.68
CA ASP A 98 4.31 -13.38 15.52
C ASP A 98 5.74 -12.85 15.30
N ASN A 99 6.05 -12.40 14.08
CA ASN A 99 7.31 -11.76 13.71
C ASN A 99 7.41 -10.28 14.14
N GLY A 100 6.39 -9.73 14.82
CA GLY A 100 6.40 -8.37 15.35
C GLY A 100 5.92 -7.30 14.38
N CYS A 101 5.20 -7.67 13.32
CA CYS A 101 4.58 -6.70 12.42
C CYS A 101 3.50 -5.90 13.15
N PHE A 102 3.69 -4.59 13.26
CA PHE A 102 2.75 -3.70 13.95
C PHE A 102 1.87 -2.89 12.98
N ALA A 103 2.18 -2.89 11.69
CA ALA A 103 1.38 -2.19 10.68
C ALA A 103 1.34 -2.92 9.34
N VAL A 104 0.16 -2.96 8.73
CA VAL A 104 -0.07 -3.51 7.39
C VAL A 104 -0.84 -2.50 6.57
N CYS A 105 -0.36 -2.15 5.38
CA CYS A 105 -0.98 -1.13 4.54
C CYS A 105 -1.17 -1.66 3.11
N GLU A 106 -2.43 -1.83 2.70
CA GLU A 106 -2.78 -2.45 1.43
C GLU A 106 -2.51 -1.52 0.24
N GLY A 107 -1.51 -1.88 -0.58
CA GLY A 107 -1.22 -1.21 -1.85
C GLY A 107 -2.03 -1.78 -3.02
N ALA A 108 -2.27 -3.09 -3.04
CA ALA A 108 -3.10 -3.75 -4.05
C ALA A 108 -4.61 -3.61 -3.75
N ASN A 109 -5.45 -4.12 -4.65
CA ASN A 109 -6.90 -4.17 -4.44
C ASN A 109 -7.29 -5.46 -3.70
N MET A 110 -7.71 -5.33 -2.44
CA MET A 110 -8.08 -6.44 -1.54
C MET A 110 -7.01 -7.54 -1.45
N PRO A 111 -5.76 -7.21 -1.14
CA PRO A 111 -4.72 -8.23 -1.02
C PRO A 111 -4.92 -9.15 0.19
N SER A 112 -5.51 -8.67 1.29
CA SER A 112 -5.72 -9.51 2.46
C SER A 112 -7.05 -10.26 2.33
N THR A 113 -7.03 -11.56 2.64
CA THR A 113 -8.27 -12.33 2.88
C THR A 113 -9.01 -11.79 4.10
N ASN A 114 -10.29 -12.13 4.26
CA ASN A 114 -11.04 -11.71 5.45
C ASN A 114 -10.41 -12.29 6.72
N GLU A 115 -9.95 -13.54 6.65
CA GLU A 115 -9.27 -14.23 7.74
C GLU A 115 -7.98 -13.50 8.15
N ALA A 116 -7.21 -13.00 7.18
CA ALA A 116 -6.03 -12.18 7.45
C ALA A 116 -6.38 -10.84 8.14
N ILE A 117 -7.43 -10.17 7.65
CA ILE A 117 -7.90 -8.91 8.22
C ILE A 117 -8.32 -9.11 9.68
N ASP A 118 -9.09 -10.16 9.96
CA ASP A 118 -9.53 -10.50 11.31
C ASP A 118 -8.33 -10.72 12.24
N VAL A 119 -7.31 -11.49 11.80
CA VAL A 119 -6.07 -11.69 12.56
C VAL A 119 -5.38 -10.35 12.87
N PHE A 120 -5.25 -9.46 11.89
CA PHE A 120 -4.61 -8.16 12.12
C PHE A 120 -5.39 -7.29 13.12
N LEU A 121 -6.72 -7.24 13.00
CA LEU A 121 -7.57 -6.44 13.87
C LEU A 121 -7.59 -6.98 15.31
N GLU A 122 -7.72 -8.30 15.48
CA GLU A 122 -7.70 -8.96 16.79
C GLU A 122 -6.38 -8.73 17.55
N ASN A 123 -5.26 -8.71 16.81
CA ASN A 123 -3.93 -8.47 17.35
C ASN A 123 -3.53 -6.98 17.39
N LYS A 124 -4.46 -6.07 17.09
CA LYS A 124 -4.25 -4.60 17.13
C LYS A 124 -3.12 -4.11 16.22
N VAL A 125 -2.87 -4.81 15.11
CA VAL A 125 -2.01 -4.33 14.03
C VAL A 125 -2.68 -3.12 13.39
N LEU A 126 -1.90 -2.07 13.12
CA LEU A 126 -2.36 -0.89 12.42
C LEU A 126 -2.66 -1.25 10.96
N PHE A 127 -3.93 -1.51 10.66
CA PHE A 127 -4.35 -1.98 9.35
C PHE A 127 -4.90 -0.84 8.48
N GLY A 128 -4.23 -0.54 7.37
CA GLY A 128 -4.63 0.42 6.34
C GLY A 128 -5.35 -0.27 5.17
N PRO A 129 -6.69 -0.23 5.09
CA PRO A 129 -7.44 -0.95 4.05
C PRO A 129 -7.24 -0.33 2.68
N GLY A 130 -7.22 -1.15 1.62
CA GLY A 130 -6.89 -0.74 0.26
C GLY A 130 -7.76 0.41 -0.22
N LYS A 131 -9.07 0.37 0.05
CA LYS A 131 -10.05 1.43 -0.27
C LYS A 131 -9.65 2.84 0.21
N ALA A 132 -8.79 2.94 1.22
CA ALA A 132 -8.22 4.19 1.72
C ALA A 132 -6.72 4.32 1.38
N ALA A 133 -5.93 3.28 1.64
CA ALA A 133 -4.48 3.27 1.48
C ALA A 133 -4.02 3.44 0.01
N ASN A 134 -4.69 2.78 -0.94
CA ASN A 134 -4.36 2.84 -2.36
C ASN A 134 -5.12 3.93 -3.13
N ALA A 135 -5.92 4.75 -2.44
CA ALA A 135 -6.75 5.81 -3.04
C ALA A 135 -5.93 6.93 -3.70
N GLY A 136 -4.60 6.93 -3.53
CA GLY A 136 -3.70 7.87 -4.17
C GLY A 136 -3.80 7.86 -5.70
N GLY A 137 -3.97 6.69 -6.33
CA GLY A 137 -4.10 6.58 -7.79
C GLY A 137 -5.33 7.33 -8.33
N VAL A 138 -6.49 7.09 -7.73
CA VAL A 138 -7.73 7.82 -8.09
C VAL A 138 -7.62 9.31 -7.76
N SER A 139 -6.96 9.65 -6.65
CA SER A 139 -6.72 11.03 -6.25
C SER A 139 -5.87 11.77 -7.29
N THR A 140 -4.80 11.14 -7.80
CA THR A 140 -3.99 11.72 -8.87
C THR A 140 -4.76 11.90 -10.18
N SER A 141 -5.69 11.00 -10.54
CA SER A 141 -6.58 11.21 -11.69
C SER A 141 -7.52 12.41 -11.48
N GLY A 142 -7.97 12.65 -10.25
CA GLY A 142 -8.71 13.87 -9.90
C GLY A 142 -7.86 15.15 -10.07
N LEU A 143 -6.58 15.10 -9.72
CA LEU A 143 -5.64 16.21 -9.94
C LEU A 143 -5.33 16.41 -11.43
N GLU A 144 -5.26 15.34 -12.22
CA GLU A 144 -5.13 15.41 -13.68
C GLU A 144 -6.33 16.11 -14.32
N MET A 145 -7.57 15.73 -13.94
CA MET A 145 -8.77 16.43 -14.39
C MET A 145 -8.74 17.91 -14.03
N ALA A 146 -8.33 18.25 -12.80
CA ALA A 146 -8.21 19.65 -12.37
C ALA A 146 -7.22 20.45 -13.22
N GLN A 147 -6.05 19.88 -13.52
CA GLN A 147 -5.05 20.50 -14.41
C GLN A 147 -5.59 20.75 -15.81
N ASN A 148 -6.28 19.74 -16.39
CA ASN A 148 -6.91 19.84 -17.70
C ASN A 148 -7.98 20.94 -17.75
N PHE A 149 -8.83 21.06 -16.72
CA PHE A 149 -9.82 22.14 -16.64
C PHE A 149 -9.21 23.53 -16.48
N SER A 150 -8.06 23.63 -15.80
CA SER A 150 -7.36 24.90 -15.61
C SER A 150 -6.40 25.27 -16.75
N PHE A 151 -6.19 24.38 -17.73
CA PHE A 151 -5.14 24.52 -18.76
C PHE A 151 -3.75 24.82 -18.17
N ASP A 152 -3.45 24.23 -17.00
CA ASP A 152 -2.22 24.45 -16.24
C ASP A 152 -1.57 23.09 -15.95
N SER A 153 -0.27 22.98 -16.18
CA SER A 153 0.51 21.78 -15.88
C SER A 153 1.34 22.04 -14.64
N TRP A 154 1.20 21.17 -13.65
CA TRP A 154 1.91 21.31 -12.38
C TRP A 154 3.21 20.53 -12.39
N ASP A 155 4.21 21.06 -11.68
CA ASP A 155 5.43 20.30 -11.40
C ASP A 155 5.15 19.11 -10.47
N ARG A 156 6.12 18.19 -10.39
CA ARG A 156 6.01 16.96 -9.62
C ARG A 156 5.77 17.27 -8.14
N GLU A 157 6.47 18.27 -7.61
CA GLU A 157 6.41 18.69 -6.22
C GLU A 157 5.00 19.19 -5.83
N LYS A 158 4.36 19.98 -6.70
CA LYS A 158 3.00 20.48 -6.48
C LYS A 158 1.97 19.37 -6.53
N VAL A 159 2.12 18.40 -7.43
CA VAL A 159 1.24 17.21 -7.47
C VAL A 159 1.43 16.37 -6.21
N ASP A 160 2.68 16.08 -5.81
CA ASP A 160 3.01 15.28 -4.64
C ASP A 160 2.51 15.93 -3.33
N GLN A 161 2.70 17.24 -3.15
CA GLN A 161 2.18 17.96 -1.99
C GLN A 161 0.65 17.93 -1.89
N ARG A 162 -0.04 18.02 -3.04
CA ARG A 162 -1.52 17.90 -3.07
C ARG A 162 -1.97 16.48 -2.77
N LEU A 163 -1.32 15.49 -3.36
CA LEU A 163 -1.56 14.07 -3.07
C LEU A 163 -1.36 13.78 -1.58
N HIS A 164 -0.25 14.21 -0.99
CA HIS A 164 0.04 14.02 0.42
C HIS A 164 -1.06 14.61 1.32
N LYS A 165 -1.51 15.84 1.03
CA LYS A 165 -2.64 16.46 1.75
C LYS A 165 -3.93 15.65 1.63
N ILE A 166 -4.22 15.09 0.45
CA ILE A 166 -5.40 14.24 0.25
C ILE A 166 -5.28 12.97 1.10
N MET A 167 -4.13 12.29 1.09
CA MET A 167 -3.91 11.07 1.88
C MET A 167 -4.01 11.33 3.39
N VAL A 168 -3.46 12.46 3.88
CA VAL A 168 -3.62 12.89 5.29
C VAL A 168 -5.09 13.11 5.64
N ASN A 169 -5.87 13.72 4.75
CA ASN A 169 -7.29 13.93 4.97
C ASN A 169 -8.09 12.62 4.94
N ILE A 170 -7.77 11.69 4.04
CA ILE A 170 -8.40 10.35 3.98
C ILE A 170 -8.14 9.62 5.31
N HIS A 171 -6.88 9.57 5.75
CA HIS A 171 -6.51 8.97 7.02
C HIS A 171 -7.27 9.60 8.20
N LYS A 172 -7.28 10.94 8.29
CA LYS A 172 -7.98 11.68 9.33
C LYS A 172 -9.49 11.37 9.34
N THR A 173 -10.12 11.39 8.17
CA THR A 173 -11.57 11.16 8.04
C THR A 173 -11.94 9.73 8.46
N ALA A 174 -11.14 8.74 8.03
CA ALA A 174 -11.35 7.34 8.44
C ALA A 174 -11.16 7.17 9.94
N TYR A 175 -10.11 7.76 10.53
CA TYR A 175 -9.89 7.71 11.97
C TYR A 175 -11.01 8.38 12.77
N GLU A 176 -11.44 9.58 12.38
CA GLU A 176 -12.54 10.31 13.04
C GLU A 176 -13.86 9.53 12.96
N ALA A 177 -14.18 8.94 11.81
CA ALA A 177 -15.35 8.08 11.66
C ALA A 177 -15.25 6.82 12.53
N SER A 178 -14.10 6.16 12.57
CA SER A 178 -13.91 4.98 13.43
C SER A 178 -14.13 5.32 14.92
N LYS A 179 -13.66 6.49 15.35
CA LYS A 179 -13.82 6.99 16.72
C LYS A 179 -15.27 7.39 17.03
N GLU A 180 -15.96 8.05 16.10
CA GLU A 180 -17.37 8.45 16.25
C GLU A 180 -18.27 7.22 16.50
N TYR A 181 -17.93 6.08 15.90
CA TYR A 181 -18.71 4.83 15.98
C TYR A 181 -18.13 3.80 16.96
N GLY A 182 -17.24 4.20 17.86
CA GLY A 182 -16.81 3.39 19.01
C GLY A 182 -15.64 2.44 18.79
N GLU A 183 -15.01 2.44 17.62
CA GLU A 183 -13.84 1.60 17.32
C GLU A 183 -12.64 2.44 16.83
N PRO A 184 -12.06 3.29 17.70
CA PRO A 184 -10.97 4.18 17.31
C PRO A 184 -9.77 3.38 16.78
N GLY A 185 -9.32 3.71 15.57
CA GLY A 185 -8.21 3.03 14.91
C GLY A 185 -8.62 1.84 14.04
N ASN A 186 -9.90 1.45 14.02
CA ASN A 186 -10.41 0.53 13.00
C ASN A 186 -10.65 1.27 11.68
N TYR A 187 -9.61 1.37 10.86
CA TYR A 187 -9.68 2.05 9.56
C TYR A 187 -10.59 1.32 8.56
N VAL A 188 -10.83 0.01 8.71
CA VAL A 188 -11.78 -0.73 7.85
C VAL A 188 -13.19 -0.18 8.04
N LEU A 189 -13.62 -0.10 9.31
CA LEU A 189 -14.90 0.49 9.69
C LEU A 189 -14.95 1.98 9.32
N GLY A 190 -13.92 2.73 9.73
CA GLY A 190 -13.83 4.17 9.52
C GLY A 190 -13.91 4.58 8.05
N ALA A 191 -13.16 3.92 7.17
CA ALA A 191 -13.18 4.21 5.74
C ALA A 191 -14.53 3.89 5.09
N ASN A 192 -15.17 2.79 5.49
CA ASN A 192 -16.52 2.44 5.02
C ASN A 192 -17.55 3.50 5.41
N ILE A 193 -17.57 3.88 6.69
CA ILE A 193 -18.51 4.87 7.22
C ILE A 193 -18.28 6.23 6.57
N ALA A 194 -17.02 6.68 6.50
CA ALA A 194 -16.68 7.98 5.90
C ALA A 194 -17.12 8.05 4.42
N GLY A 195 -16.80 7.03 3.63
CA GLY A 195 -17.21 6.95 2.23
C GLY A 195 -18.73 6.91 2.07
N PHE A 196 -19.40 6.04 2.84
CA PHE A 196 -20.85 5.90 2.80
C PHE A 196 -21.57 7.20 3.20
N LYS A 197 -21.21 7.83 4.33
CA LYS A 197 -21.83 9.08 4.81
C LYS A 197 -21.75 10.17 3.76
N LYS A 198 -20.62 10.32 3.07
CA LYS A 198 -20.45 11.33 2.02
C LYS A 198 -21.43 11.12 0.86
N VAL A 199 -21.56 9.88 0.37
CA VAL A 199 -22.48 9.56 -0.74
C VAL A 199 -23.93 9.67 -0.29
N ALA A 200 -24.29 9.09 0.85
CA ALA A 200 -25.65 9.13 1.39
C ALA A 200 -26.14 10.57 1.61
N ASN A 201 -25.31 11.44 2.18
CA ASN A 201 -25.65 12.85 2.37
C ASN A 201 -25.87 13.56 1.03
N ALA A 202 -25.02 13.31 0.03
CA ALA A 202 -25.20 13.88 -1.30
C ALA A 202 -26.53 13.39 -1.93
N MET A 203 -26.82 12.09 -1.86
CA MET A 203 -28.08 11.53 -2.37
C MET A 203 -29.31 12.17 -1.72
N ILE A 204 -29.30 12.35 -0.39
CA ILE A 204 -30.39 13.02 0.34
C ILE A 204 -30.55 14.47 -0.12
N LEU A 205 -29.45 15.22 -0.29
CA LEU A 205 -29.48 16.61 -0.75
C LEU A 205 -29.97 16.77 -2.19
N HIS A 206 -29.67 15.79 -3.06
CA HIS A 206 -30.18 15.74 -4.43
C HIS A 206 -31.66 15.37 -4.52
N GLY A 207 -32.28 14.92 -3.42
CA GLY A 207 -33.69 14.52 -3.38
C GLY A 207 -33.96 13.23 -4.12
N HIS A 208 -35.23 12.97 -4.42
CA HIS A 208 -35.63 11.84 -5.27
C HIS A 208 -35.47 12.24 -6.73
N TRP A 209 -34.58 11.54 -7.44
CA TRP A 209 -34.38 11.62 -8.88
C TRP A 209 -34.52 10.24 -9.52
#